data_AF-A0A6G3XQQ8-F1
#
_entry.id   AF-A0A6G3XQQ8-F1
#
_cell.length_a   1.000
_cell.length_b   1.000
_cell.length_c   1.000
_cell.angle_alpha   90.00
_cell.angle_beta   90.00
_cell.angle_gamma   90.00
#
_symmetry.space_group_name_H-M   'P 1'
#
loop_
_entity.id
_entity.type
_entity.pdbx_description
1 polymer ?
#
loop_
_entity_poly.entity_id
_entity_poly.type
_entity_poly.pdbx_seq_one_letter_code
_entity_poly.pdbx_strand_id
1 'polypeptide(L)'
;DHFDRNYELESALTRKGDAERLAKVQESSDLATMHYVRQGDPRGLGHAVLCAAPHVGDQPFAVLLGDDLIDPRDALLARMVEVQEREGGSVIALMEVDPSQV
;
A
#
# COMPACT_ATOMS: atom_id res chain seq x y z
N ASP A 1 15.30 -1.71 0.17
CA ASP A 1 13.89 -1.42 0.49
C ASP A 1 13.63 0.07 0.50
N HIS A 2 12.46 0.49 -0.02
CA HIS A 2 12.10 1.90 -0.14
C HIS A 2 11.55 2.48 1.16
N PHE A 3 10.92 1.65 2.00
CA PHE A 3 10.31 2.08 3.26
C PHE A 3 11.08 1.63 4.51
N ASP A 4 12.21 0.94 4.33
CA ASP A 4 13.11 0.63 5.46
C ASP A 4 13.96 1.85 5.83
N ARG A 5 14.38 1.89 7.09
CA ARG A 5 15.27 2.95 7.58
C ARG A 5 16.54 3.05 6.76
N ASN A 6 16.80 4.24 6.23
CA ASN A 6 18.02 4.55 5.51
C ASN A 6 19.01 5.27 6.44
N TYR A 7 19.77 4.49 7.20
CA TYR A 7 20.73 5.00 8.19
C TYR A 7 21.75 5.98 7.60
N GLU A 8 22.20 5.76 6.35
CA GLU A 8 23.15 6.67 5.70
C GLU A 8 22.52 8.03 5.41
N LEU A 9 21.28 8.04 4.90
CA LEU A 9 20.52 9.24 4.62
C LEU A 9 20.17 9.99 5.92
N GLU A 10 19.67 9.29 6.94
CA GLU A 10 19.35 9.87 8.25
C GLU A 10 20.59 10.49 8.90
N SER A 11 21.73 9.79 8.85
CA SER A 11 23.00 10.28 9.39
C SER A 11 23.50 11.51 8.63
N ALA A 12 23.36 11.53 7.30
CA ALA A 12 23.71 12.69 6.48
C ALA A 12 22.82 13.91 6.78
N LEU A 13 21.50 13.72 6.92
CA LEU A 13 20.55 14.78 7.26
C LEU A 13 20.78 15.32 8.67
N THR A 14 21.07 14.42 9.63
CA THR A 14 21.44 14.79 11.00
C THR A 14 22.70 15.65 11.04
N ARG A 15 23.77 15.24 10.33
CA ARG A 15 25.01 16.03 10.21
C ARG A 15 24.79 17.40 9.56
N LYS A 16 23.82 17.49 8.65
CA LYS A 16 23.46 18.74 7.96
C LYS A 16 22.56 19.65 8.80
N GLY A 17 21.98 19.14 9.90
CA GLY A 17 21.01 19.87 10.70
C GLY A 17 19.65 20.07 10.02
N ASP A 18 19.34 19.26 8.99
CA ASP A 18 18.12 19.37 8.18
C ASP A 18 16.99 18.55 8.83
N ALA A 19 16.50 19.04 9.98
CA ALA A 19 15.54 18.34 10.84
C ALA A 19 14.19 18.10 10.16
N GLU A 20 13.75 19.00 9.28
CA GLU A 20 12.48 18.85 8.54
C GLU A 20 12.53 17.65 7.59
N ARG A 21 13.61 17.50 6.82
CA ARG A 21 13.78 16.34 5.94
C ARG A 21 14.00 15.05 6.72
N LEU A 22 14.73 15.12 7.83
CA LEU A 22 14.92 13.95 8.70
C LEU A 22 13.58 13.42 9.21
N ALA A 23 12.70 14.30 9.68
CA ALA A 23 11.37 13.94 10.15
C ALA A 23 10.53 13.25 9.05
N LYS A 24 10.54 13.78 7.82
CA LYS A 24 9.82 13.17 6.68
C LYS A 24 10.33 11.77 6.32
N VAL A 25 11.65 11.55 6.39
CA VAL A 25 12.24 10.23 6.14
C VAL A 25 11.83 9.25 7.24
N GLN A 26 11.91 9.66 8.50
CA GLN A 26 11.56 8.82 9.65
C GLN A 26 10.06 8.49 9.69
N GLU A 27 9.20 9.45 9.36
CA GLU A 27 7.75 9.25 9.27
C GLU A 27 7.40 8.07 8.36
N SER A 28 8.03 7.99 7.18
CA SER A 28 7.76 6.89 6.22
C SER A 28 8.11 5.50 6.76
N SER A 29 9.13 5.40 7.62
CA SER A 29 9.58 4.13 8.20
C SER A 29 8.83 3.74 9.48
N ASP A 30 8.24 4.70 10.19
CA ASP A 30 7.54 4.45 11.45
C ASP A 30 6.02 4.22 11.26
N LEU A 31 5.48 4.45 10.06
CA LEU A 31 4.04 4.34 9.76
C LEU A 31 3.46 2.92 9.86
N ALA A 32 4.22 1.90 9.47
CA ALA A 32 3.72 0.53 9.43
C ALA A 32 4.87 -0.49 9.44
N THR A 33 4.57 -1.71 9.92
CA THR A 33 5.46 -2.85 9.73
C THR A 33 5.41 -3.30 8.27
N MET A 34 6.53 -3.18 7.56
CA MET A 34 6.63 -3.53 6.15
C MET A 34 7.20 -4.93 5.97
N HIS A 35 6.57 -5.73 5.12
CA HIS A 35 7.07 -7.03 4.66
C HIS A 35 7.18 -7.02 3.14
N TYR A 36 8.33 -7.46 2.63
CA TYR A 36 8.60 -7.50 1.20
C TYR A 36 8.64 -8.95 0.71
N VAL A 37 7.85 -9.22 -0.32
CA VAL A 37 7.89 -10.48 -1.08
C VAL A 37 8.29 -10.19 -2.50
N ARG A 38 9.06 -11.11 -3.10
CA ARG A 38 9.49 -10.98 -4.50
C ARG A 38 8.55 -11.77 -5.40
N GLN A 39 7.97 -11.09 -6.38
CA GLN A 39 7.39 -11.76 -7.54
C GLN A 39 8.54 -12.16 -8.48
N GLY A 40 8.95 -13.43 -8.46
CA GLY A 40 10.12 -13.91 -9.22
C GLY A 40 10.01 -13.68 -10.73
N ASP A 41 8.84 -14.01 -11.29
CA ASP A 41 8.50 -13.82 -12.71
C ASP A 41 7.21 -12.99 -12.84
N PRO A 42 7.09 -12.10 -13.84
CA PRO A 42 5.93 -11.22 -14.03
C PRO A 42 4.72 -12.00 -14.59
N ARG A 43 4.09 -12.83 -13.76
CA ARG A 43 2.94 -13.68 -14.13
C ARG A 43 1.58 -13.03 -13.87
N GLY A 44 1.55 -11.69 -13.74
CA GLY A 44 0.34 -10.89 -13.53
C GLY A 44 -0.05 -10.68 -12.06
N LEU A 45 -1.09 -9.87 -11.84
CA LEU A 45 -1.53 -9.43 -10.52
C LEU A 45 -1.93 -10.57 -9.59
N GLY A 46 -2.68 -11.56 -10.09
CA GLY A 46 -3.08 -12.71 -9.27
C GLY A 46 -1.89 -13.49 -8.72
N HIS A 47 -0.81 -13.63 -9.50
CA HIS A 47 0.43 -14.23 -9.02
C HIS A 47 1.12 -13.36 -7.97
N ALA A 48 1.14 -12.03 -8.16
CA ALA A 48 1.70 -11.10 -7.19
C ALA A 48 0.97 -11.18 -5.84
N VAL A 49 -0.36 -11.20 -5.84
CA VAL A 49 -1.18 -11.38 -4.64
C VAL A 49 -0.90 -12.74 -3.98
N LEU A 50 -0.81 -13.82 -4.77
CA LEU A 50 -0.48 -15.15 -4.25
C LEU A 50 0.90 -15.22 -3.58
N CYS A 51 1.90 -14.48 -4.08
CA CYS A 51 3.22 -14.40 -3.44
C CYS A 51 3.16 -13.86 -2.00
N ALA A 52 2.13 -13.09 -1.65
CA ALA A 52 1.92 -12.55 -0.30
C ALA A 52 1.15 -13.49 0.64
N ALA A 53 0.60 -14.61 0.14
CA ALA A 53 -0.25 -15.52 0.91
C ALA A 53 0.36 -16.00 2.26
N PRO A 54 1.67 -16.33 2.36
CA PRO A 54 2.27 -16.73 3.63
C PRO A 54 2.26 -15.64 4.71
N HIS A 55 2.20 -14.36 4.32
CA HIS A 55 2.16 -13.23 5.26
C HIS A 55 0.73 -12.86 5.67
N VAL A 56 -0.22 -13.01 4.74
CA VAL A 56 -1.64 -12.70 5.01
C VAL A 56 -2.32 -13.82 5.81
N GLY A 57 -2.01 -15.08 5.50
CA GLY A 57 -2.71 -16.23 6.06
C GLY A 57 -4.20 -16.25 5.70
N ASP A 58 -5.03 -16.73 6.62
CA ASP A 58 -6.49 -16.84 6.43
C ASP A 58 -7.24 -15.58 6.92
N GLN A 59 -6.66 -14.40 6.75
CA GLN A 59 -7.27 -13.12 7.14
C GLN A 59 -7.78 -12.34 5.91
N PRO A 60 -8.85 -11.55 6.06
CA PRO A 60 -9.22 -10.59 5.03
C PRO A 60 -8.10 -9.56 4.83
N PHE A 61 -7.90 -9.11 3.59
CA PHE A 61 -6.85 -8.16 3.23
C PHE A 61 -7.31 -7.24 2.10
N ALA A 62 -6.66 -6.08 2.00
CA ALA A 62 -6.85 -5.14 0.90
C ALA A 62 -5.74 -5.30 -0.14
N VAL A 63 -6.08 -5.12 -1.41
CA VAL A 63 -5.12 -4.98 -2.52
C VAL A 63 -5.20 -3.55 -3.01
N LEU A 64 -4.08 -2.84 -2.95
CA LEU A 64 -3.95 -1.45 -3.44
C LEU A 64 -2.98 -1.46 -4.62
N LEU A 65 -3.43 -0.99 -5.78
CA LEU A 65 -2.60 -0.88 -6.99
C LEU A 65 -1.89 0.47 -6.98
N GLY A 66 -0.57 0.47 -7.24
CA GLY A 66 0.25 1.68 -7.13
C GLY A 66 -0.02 2.73 -8.22
N ASP A 67 -0.72 2.35 -9.28
CA ASP A 67 -1.15 3.19 -10.39
C ASP A 67 -2.54 3.81 -10.20
N ASP A 68 -3.33 3.33 -9.25
CA ASP A 68 -4.66 3.88 -8.92
C ASP A 68 -4.56 4.88 -7.77
N LEU A 69 -4.60 6.17 -8.11
CA LEU A 69 -4.58 7.26 -7.14
C LEU A 69 -5.99 7.68 -6.73
N ILE A 70 -6.35 7.42 -5.48
CA ILE A 70 -7.63 7.81 -4.88
C ILE A 70 -7.45 9.13 -4.14
N ASP A 71 -8.41 10.06 -4.33
CA ASP A 71 -8.41 11.33 -3.61
C ASP A 71 -8.52 11.09 -2.10
N PRO A 72 -7.68 11.72 -1.26
CA PRO A 72 -7.71 11.50 0.20
C PRO A 72 -9.02 11.93 0.88
N ARG A 73 -9.88 12.70 0.18
CA ARG A 73 -11.22 13.05 0.65
C ARG A 73 -12.22 11.92 0.46
N ASP A 74 -11.90 10.91 -0.35
CA ASP A 74 -12.74 9.74 -0.56
C ASP A 74 -12.45 8.68 0.52
N ALA A 75 -13.51 8.25 1.20
CA ALA A 75 -13.44 7.21 2.23
C ALA A 75 -13.56 5.79 1.64
N LEU A 76 -13.22 5.59 0.36
CA LEU A 76 -13.43 4.36 -0.40
C LEU A 76 -12.97 3.10 0.33
N LEU A 77 -11.70 3.03 0.76
CA LEU A 77 -11.19 1.82 1.45
C LEU A 77 -11.93 1.55 2.76
N ALA A 78 -12.18 2.60 3.57
CA ALA A 78 -12.94 2.46 4.81
C ALA A 78 -14.35 1.93 4.54
N ARG A 79 -15.01 2.45 3.49
CA ARG A 79 -16.33 1.97 3.08
C ARG A 79 -16.30 0.54 2.57
N MET A 80 -15.27 0.13 1.84
CA MET A 80 -15.10 -1.25 1.38
C MET A 80 -14.93 -2.21 2.57
N VAL A 81 -14.15 -1.81 3.59
CA VAL A 81 -14.01 -2.58 4.84
C VAL A 81 -15.35 -2.73 5.54
N GLU A 82 -16.11 -1.64 5.73
CA GLU A 82 -17.46 -1.70 6.32
C GLU A 82 -18.42 -2.64 5.56
N VAL A 83 -18.32 -2.67 4.23
CA VAL A 83 -19.13 -3.57 3.40
C VAL A 83 -18.68 -5.02 3.60
N GLN A 84 -17.37 -5.28 3.61
CA GLN A 84 -16.82 -6.62 3.83
C GLN A 84 -17.17 -7.15 5.23
N GLU A 85 -17.11 -6.31 6.26
CA GLU A 85 -17.48 -6.69 7.63
C GLU A 85 -18.97 -7.04 7.76
N ARG A 86 -19.83 -6.31 7.04
CA ARG A 86 -21.29 -6.50 7.09
C ARG A 86 -21.76 -7.68 6.25
N GLU A 87 -21.26 -7.81 5.03
CA GLU A 87 -21.76 -8.76 4.03
C GLU A 87 -20.87 -9.99 3.88
N GLY A 88 -19.62 -9.94 4.35
CA GLY A 88 -18.59 -10.94 4.07
C GLY A 88 -18.13 -10.91 2.61
N GLY A 89 -17.45 -11.98 2.19
CA GLY A 89 -17.01 -12.16 0.81
C GLY A 89 -15.98 -11.13 0.33
N SER A 90 -15.87 -11.00 -1.00
CA SER A 90 -14.94 -10.07 -1.66
C SER A 90 -15.66 -8.79 -2.08
N VAL A 91 -15.04 -7.64 -1.82
CA VAL A 91 -15.52 -6.32 -2.25
C VAL A 91 -14.63 -5.81 -3.37
N ILE A 92 -15.24 -5.40 -4.48
CA ILE A 92 -14.54 -4.87 -5.67
C ILE A 92 -15.00 -3.43 -5.88
N ALA A 93 -14.05 -2.49 -5.88
CA ALA A 93 -14.32 -1.10 -6.24
C ALA A 93 -14.52 -0.99 -7.75
N LEU A 94 -15.54 -0.24 -8.16
CA LEU A 94 -15.85 0.04 -9.56
C LEU A 94 -16.03 1.54 -9.73
N MET A 95 -15.69 2.05 -10.90
CA MET A 95 -15.94 3.42 -11.31
C MET A 95 -16.87 3.41 -12.51
N GLU A 96 -17.92 4.25 -12.45
CA GLU A 96 -18.75 4.50 -13.62
C GLU A 96 -17.96 5.39 -14.60
N VAL A 97 -17.93 4.96 -15.86
CA VAL A 97 -17.29 5.69 -16.95
C VAL A 97 -18.32 5.96 -18.03
N ASP A 98 -18.12 7.04 -18.80
CA ASP A 98 -18.96 7.31 -19.96
C ASP A 98 -18.87 6.14 -20.94
N PRO A 99 -20.00 5.65 -21.50
CA PRO A 99 -20.00 4.52 -22.44
C PRO A 99 -19.07 4.70 -23.65
N SER A 100 -18.75 5.94 -24.03
CA SER A 100 -17.81 6.25 -25.11
C SER A 100 -16.34 6.01 -24.77
N GLN A 101 -16.02 5.74 -23.50
CA GLN A 101 -14.68 5.45 -23.00
C GLN A 101 -14.39 3.95 -22.85
N VAL A 102 -15.33 3.09 -23.25
CA VAL A 102 -15.25 1.62 -23.16
C VAL A 102 -15.00 1.00 -24.54
#